data_AF-A0A9P6H517-F1
#
_entry.id   AF-A0A9P6H517-F1
#
_cell.length_a   1.000
_cell.length_b   1.000
_cell.length_c   1.000
_cell.angle_alpha   90.00
_cell.angle_beta   90.00
_cell.angle_gamma   90.00
#
_symmetry.space_group_name_H-M   'P 1'
#
loop_
_entity.id
_entity.type
_entity.pdbx_description
1 polymer ?
#
loop_
_entity_poly.entity_id
_entity_poly.type
_entity_poly.pdbx_seq_one_letter_code
_entity_poly.pdbx_strand_id
1 'polypeptide(L)'
;MFPPHPLRCALTDSVASGVFVDTKFYLFSRRNSSGKVCRPRSLYANSLTLKSVPYFDNLLSGGFAEGVTKSLDHDPFEGSDQEEDYDYLSDSDLEDDVEISEPVAQIHDLATDGQTSNVAGRFRNELNHLGKVVVLRGVSYLTFQAIVMHLYTGEIDFAPFGSKANRELRTPELLSTEEDTIPRPSPKSIYRAADMYDIPKLKELAYAAIKNGIKSCDVLEETFSKFTSRVSIAFIESARYSRTAKREIAIFR
;
A
#
# COMPACT_ATOMS: atom_id res chain seq x y z
N MET A 1 -13.24 -23.09 -21.04
CA MET A 1 -13.23 -21.62 -21.19
C MET A 1 -12.70 -21.06 -19.88
N PHE A 2 -11.53 -20.42 -19.88
CA PHE A 2 -10.98 -19.82 -18.67
C PHE A 2 -11.80 -18.57 -18.31
N PRO A 3 -12.06 -18.29 -17.02
CA PRO A 3 -12.70 -17.05 -16.63
C PRO A 3 -11.83 -15.87 -17.11
N PRO A 4 -12.45 -14.79 -17.62
CA PRO A 4 -11.69 -13.61 -18.05
C PRO A 4 -10.92 -13.02 -16.87
N HIS A 5 -9.71 -12.53 -17.13
CA HIS A 5 -8.87 -11.88 -16.11
C HIS A 5 -9.62 -10.66 -15.53
N PRO A 6 -9.72 -10.49 -14.21
CA PRO A 6 -10.51 -9.43 -13.58
C PRO A 6 -10.18 -8.02 -14.11
N LEU A 7 -8.89 -7.70 -14.25
CA LEU A 7 -8.47 -6.42 -14.85
C LEU A 7 -8.97 -6.25 -16.30
N ARG A 8 -8.99 -7.31 -17.11
CA ARG A 8 -9.47 -7.23 -18.49
C ARG A 8 -10.97 -6.92 -18.53
N CYS A 9 -11.75 -7.47 -17.61
CA CYS A 9 -13.17 -7.10 -17.46
C CYS A 9 -13.31 -5.63 -17.08
N ALA A 10 -12.59 -5.19 -16.05
CA ALA A 10 -12.58 -3.79 -15.61
C ALA A 10 -12.22 -2.80 -16.73
N LEU A 11 -11.19 -3.13 -17.53
CA LEU A 11 -10.79 -2.31 -18.67
C LEU A 11 -11.84 -2.32 -19.80
N THR A 12 -12.46 -3.48 -20.08
CA THR A 12 -13.52 -3.59 -21.09
C THR A 12 -14.73 -2.74 -20.71
N ASP A 13 -15.15 -2.81 -19.45
CA ASP A 13 -16.26 -2.01 -18.92
C ASP A 13 -15.92 -0.51 -18.93
N SER A 14 -14.67 -0.16 -18.62
CA SER A 14 -14.19 1.22 -18.69
C SER A 14 -14.20 1.78 -20.11
N VAL A 15 -13.79 1.01 -21.11
CA VAL A 15 -13.84 1.45 -22.52
C VAL A 15 -15.28 1.77 -22.96
N ALA A 16 -16.27 1.02 -22.46
CA ALA A 16 -17.67 1.24 -22.79
C ALA A 16 -18.33 2.39 -21.99
N SER A 17 -17.98 2.53 -20.72
CA SER A 17 -18.63 3.46 -19.77
C SER A 17 -17.90 4.79 -19.60
N GLY A 18 -16.60 4.83 -19.90
CA GLY A 18 -15.71 5.95 -19.58
C GLY A 18 -15.27 6.00 -18.11
N VAL A 19 -15.60 4.99 -17.30
CA VAL A 19 -15.31 4.96 -15.85
C VAL A 19 -14.53 3.70 -15.51
N PHE A 20 -13.36 3.89 -14.87
CA PHE A 20 -12.55 2.77 -14.36
C PHE A 20 -12.53 2.70 -12.84
N VAL A 21 -12.43 3.85 -12.18
CA VAL A 21 -12.34 3.93 -10.71
C VAL A 21 -13.74 3.85 -10.12
N ASP A 22 -13.94 2.96 -9.15
CA ASP A 22 -15.19 2.79 -8.41
C ASP A 22 -14.97 2.65 -6.89
N THR A 23 -13.71 2.73 -6.44
CA THR A 23 -13.32 2.52 -5.05
C THR A 23 -12.23 3.51 -4.66
N LYS A 24 -12.39 4.11 -3.48
CA LYS A 24 -11.41 4.97 -2.82
C LYS A 24 -11.06 4.39 -1.45
N PHE A 25 -9.78 4.22 -1.21
CA PHE A 25 -9.21 3.88 0.09
C PHE A 25 -8.56 5.09 0.72
N TYR A 26 -8.69 5.21 2.03
CA TYR A 26 -7.96 6.16 2.85
C TYR A 26 -6.92 5.44 3.68
N LEU A 27 -5.66 5.85 3.52
CA LEU A 27 -4.52 5.27 4.21
C LEU A 27 -3.58 6.35 4.71
N PHE A 28 -2.79 6.05 5.74
CA PHE A 28 -1.79 6.98 6.24
C PHE A 28 -0.47 6.84 5.49
N SER A 29 0.17 7.96 5.15
CA SER A 29 1.49 7.98 4.52
C SER A 29 2.63 8.32 5.47
N ARG A 30 2.33 8.88 6.65
CA ARG A 30 3.36 9.35 7.58
C ARG A 30 3.14 8.87 9.01
N ARG A 31 4.17 9.01 9.84
CA ARG A 31 4.07 9.02 11.29
C ARG A 31 4.68 10.30 11.86
N ASN A 32 4.08 10.82 12.92
CA ASN A 32 4.64 11.94 13.67
C ASN A 32 5.74 11.49 14.65
N SER A 33 6.37 12.45 15.32
CA SER A 33 7.44 12.22 16.30
C SER A 33 7.01 11.35 17.50
N SER A 34 5.72 11.30 17.82
CA SER A 34 5.17 10.39 18.85
C SER A 34 4.99 8.94 18.37
N GLY A 35 5.25 8.67 17.09
CA GLY A 35 5.06 7.36 16.46
C GLY A 35 3.63 7.09 15.98
N LYS A 36 2.70 8.05 16.11
CA LYS A 36 1.33 7.94 15.62
C LYS A 36 1.26 8.21 14.13
N VAL A 37 0.44 7.46 13.40
CA VAL A 37 0.20 7.70 11.98
C VAL A 37 -0.50 9.02 11.73
N CYS A 38 -0.14 9.69 10.65
CA CYS A 38 -0.70 10.97 10.23
C CYS A 38 -0.68 11.11 8.70
N ARG A 39 -1.24 12.22 8.20
CA ARG A 39 -1.40 12.53 6.77
C ARG A 39 -2.13 11.42 6.01
N PRO A 40 -3.46 11.32 6.17
CA PRO A 40 -4.27 10.44 5.35
C PRO A 40 -4.17 10.85 3.87
N ARG A 41 -4.10 9.86 2.98
CA ARG A 41 -4.10 10.02 1.53
C ARG A 41 -5.16 9.12 0.91
N SER A 42 -5.79 9.63 -0.14
CA SER A 42 -6.71 8.86 -0.96
C SER A 42 -5.95 8.01 -1.98
N LEU A 43 -6.35 6.74 -2.10
CA LEU A 43 -5.87 5.80 -3.10
C LEU A 43 -7.08 5.27 -3.88
N TYR A 44 -7.03 5.35 -5.19
CA TYR A 44 -8.15 4.99 -6.06
C TYR A 44 -7.90 3.64 -6.75
N ALA A 45 -8.95 2.84 -6.89
CA ALA A 45 -8.88 1.54 -7.53
C ALA A 45 -10.24 1.13 -8.15
N ASN A 46 -10.18 0.15 -9.03
CA ASN A 46 -11.30 -0.63 -9.52
C ASN A 46 -11.55 -1.87 -8.64
N SER A 47 -12.79 -2.03 -8.19
CA SER A 47 -13.20 -3.08 -7.28
C SER A 47 -13.18 -4.46 -7.93
N LEU A 48 -13.53 -4.60 -9.21
CA LEU A 48 -13.52 -5.90 -9.89
C LEU A 48 -12.13 -6.53 -9.84
N THR A 49 -11.07 -5.75 -10.04
CA THR A 49 -9.70 -6.26 -9.96
C THR A 49 -9.34 -6.64 -8.52
N LEU A 50 -9.72 -5.84 -7.53
CA LEU A 50 -9.42 -6.13 -6.11
C LEU A 50 -10.16 -7.36 -5.58
N LYS A 51 -11.43 -7.56 -6.00
CA LYS A 51 -12.26 -8.72 -5.62
C LYS A 51 -11.71 -10.07 -6.11
N SER A 52 -10.65 -10.07 -6.92
CA SER A 52 -9.86 -11.29 -7.19
C SER A 52 -9.20 -11.88 -5.93
N VAL A 53 -9.02 -11.06 -4.89
CA VAL A 53 -8.54 -11.48 -3.57
C VAL A 53 -9.75 -11.67 -2.64
N PRO A 54 -9.90 -12.84 -1.99
CA PRO A 54 -11.05 -13.13 -1.13
C PRO A 54 -11.30 -12.10 -0.02
N TYR A 55 -10.23 -11.56 0.57
CA TYR A 55 -10.33 -10.51 1.58
C TYR A 55 -11.07 -9.27 1.04
N PHE A 56 -10.67 -8.76 -0.14
CA PHE A 56 -11.31 -7.58 -0.73
C PHE A 56 -12.68 -7.89 -1.30
N ASP A 57 -12.96 -9.12 -1.73
CA ASP A 57 -14.33 -9.51 -2.10
C ASP A 57 -15.29 -9.36 -0.92
N ASN A 58 -14.94 -9.93 0.23
CA ASN A 58 -15.75 -9.80 1.43
C ASN A 58 -15.91 -8.33 1.87
N LEU A 59 -14.82 -7.56 1.83
CA LEU A 59 -14.82 -6.14 2.19
C LEU A 59 -15.73 -5.31 1.26
N LEU A 60 -15.72 -5.59 -0.04
CA LEU A 60 -16.36 -4.77 -1.07
C LEU A 60 -17.71 -5.33 -1.55
N SER A 61 -18.22 -6.42 -0.99
CA SER A 61 -19.47 -7.06 -1.46
C SER A 61 -20.73 -6.67 -0.67
N GLY A 62 -20.68 -5.65 0.20
CA GLY A 62 -21.88 -5.00 0.74
C GLY A 62 -22.40 -5.56 2.07
N GLY A 63 -21.68 -6.47 2.70
CA GLY A 63 -22.04 -7.03 4.03
C GLY A 63 -21.68 -6.13 5.22
N PHE A 64 -20.94 -5.04 4.98
CA PHE A 64 -20.42 -4.13 6.00
C PHE A 64 -20.59 -2.67 5.56
N ALA A 65 -20.38 -1.72 6.48
CA ALA A 65 -20.54 -0.29 6.23
C ALA A 65 -19.64 0.22 5.09
N GLU A 66 -18.50 -0.45 4.87
CA GLU A 66 -17.51 -0.21 3.82
C GLU A 66 -18.01 -0.59 2.41
N GLY A 67 -18.98 -1.50 2.33
CA GLY A 67 -19.57 -1.96 1.07
C GLY A 67 -20.69 -1.05 0.54
N VAL A 68 -21.10 -0.04 1.31
CA VAL A 68 -22.13 0.94 0.91
C VAL A 68 -21.56 1.90 -0.13
N THR A 69 -22.31 2.13 -1.20
CA THR A 69 -21.96 3.11 -2.23
C THR A 69 -22.13 4.53 -1.69
N LYS A 70 -21.09 5.34 -1.82
CA LYS A 70 -21.00 6.75 -1.41
C LYS A 70 -20.37 7.57 -2.53
N SER A 71 -20.39 8.89 -2.42
CA SER A 71 -19.55 9.73 -3.29
C SER A 71 -18.07 9.43 -3.04
N LEU A 72 -17.30 9.24 -4.10
CA LEU A 72 -15.84 9.17 -4.10
C LEU A 72 -15.19 10.49 -3.71
N ASP A 73 -15.95 11.59 -3.59
CA ASP A 73 -15.47 12.86 -3.04
C ASP A 73 -15.66 12.93 -1.52
N HIS A 74 -16.39 11.99 -0.92
CA HIS A 74 -16.67 11.98 0.52
C HIS A 74 -15.38 11.85 1.34
N ASP A 75 -15.10 12.81 2.23
CA ASP A 75 -13.99 12.73 3.17
C ASP A 75 -14.45 12.06 4.50
N PRO A 76 -13.95 10.85 4.82
CA PRO A 76 -14.28 10.16 6.06
C PRO A 76 -13.59 10.73 7.30
N PHE A 77 -12.68 11.71 7.15
CA PHE A 77 -11.99 12.35 8.27
C PHE A 77 -12.57 13.71 8.66
N GLU A 78 -13.73 14.10 8.13
CA GLU A 78 -14.45 15.27 8.65
C GLU A 78 -14.78 15.07 10.15
N GLY A 79 -13.94 15.62 11.03
CA GLY A 79 -14.24 15.81 12.45
C GLY A 79 -13.43 15.03 13.50
N SER A 80 -12.39 14.25 13.17
CA SER A 80 -11.44 13.77 14.20
C SER A 80 -10.14 13.18 13.63
N ASP A 81 -9.01 13.62 14.17
CA ASP A 81 -7.71 12.92 14.05
C ASP A 81 -7.83 11.59 14.82
N GLN A 82 -8.09 10.50 14.11
CA GLN A 82 -8.21 9.19 14.75
C GLN A 82 -6.82 8.65 15.08
N GLU A 83 -6.45 8.80 16.35
CA GLU A 83 -5.33 8.12 16.98
C GLU A 83 -5.65 6.62 17.14
N GLU A 84 -4.75 5.74 16.71
CA GLU A 84 -5.03 4.29 16.70
C GLU A 84 -3.93 3.42 17.29
N ASP A 85 -4.39 2.30 17.86
CA ASP A 85 -3.64 1.28 18.61
C ASP A 85 -2.99 0.21 17.70
N TYR A 86 -2.94 0.45 16.38
CA TYR A 86 -2.27 -0.48 15.46
C TYR A 86 -0.76 -0.23 15.41
N ASP A 87 0.03 -1.30 15.44
CA ASP A 87 1.48 -1.20 15.49
C ASP A 87 2.11 -0.92 14.10
N TYR A 88 1.99 0.34 13.70
CA TYR A 88 2.66 0.94 12.55
C TYR A 88 4.16 1.16 12.79
N LEU A 89 4.70 0.86 13.97
CA LEU A 89 6.12 1.06 14.27
C LEU A 89 7.03 0.15 13.44
N SER A 90 6.49 -0.94 12.89
CA SER A 90 7.23 -1.85 12.00
C SER A 90 7.09 -1.49 10.51
N ASP A 91 6.30 -0.48 10.15
CA ASP A 91 6.08 -0.11 8.75
C ASP A 91 7.14 0.90 8.34
N SER A 92 8.23 0.39 7.75
CA SER A 92 9.31 1.24 7.26
C SER A 92 8.89 2.11 6.08
N ASP A 93 7.72 1.86 5.49
CA ASP A 93 7.18 2.54 4.32
C ASP A 93 6.38 3.80 4.65
N LEU A 94 6.26 4.11 5.94
CA LEU A 94 5.77 5.41 6.39
C LEU A 94 6.93 6.41 6.41
N GLU A 95 6.65 7.64 5.97
CA GLU A 95 7.58 8.76 6.14
C GLU A 95 7.52 9.25 7.59
N ASP A 96 8.67 9.66 8.14
CA ASP A 96 8.69 10.31 9.44
C ASP A 96 8.53 11.82 9.23
N ASP A 97 7.61 12.45 9.97
CA ASP A 97 7.44 13.91 9.90
C ASP A 97 8.68 14.56 10.54
N VAL A 98 9.56 15.10 9.71
CA VAL A 98 10.69 15.90 10.16
C VAL A 98 10.13 17.26 10.53
N GLU A 99 10.22 17.67 11.79
CA GLU A 99 9.93 19.05 12.20
C GLU A 99 10.95 19.99 11.54
N ILE A 100 10.67 20.41 10.31
CA ILE A 100 11.40 21.48 9.65
C ILE A 100 10.72 22.77 10.08
N SER A 101 11.34 23.48 11.03
CA SER A 101 10.92 24.84 11.40
C SER A 101 11.25 25.81 10.25
N GLU A 102 10.34 25.99 9.30
CA GLU A 102 10.46 26.99 8.23
C GLU A 102 9.21 27.91 8.21
N PRO A 103 9.37 29.22 7.93
CA PRO A 103 8.36 30.24 8.18
C PRO A 103 7.22 30.22 7.15
N VAL A 104 5.98 30.33 7.63
CA VAL A 104 4.76 30.30 6.80
C VAL A 104 4.62 31.60 6.00
N ALA A 105 4.87 31.54 4.70
CA ALA A 105 4.39 32.57 3.76
C ALA A 105 2.93 32.25 3.39
N GLN A 106 2.01 33.10 3.87
CA GLN A 106 0.59 33.03 3.52
C GLN A 106 0.39 33.50 2.09
N ILE A 107 -0.06 32.60 1.21
CA ILE A 107 -0.59 32.97 -0.11
C ILE A 107 -2.11 32.79 -0.04
N HIS A 108 -2.79 33.93 -0.06
CA HIS A 108 -4.23 34.08 -0.13
C HIS A 108 -4.61 34.00 -1.61
N ASP A 109 -5.34 32.97 -2.04
CA ASP A 109 -5.78 32.87 -3.45
C ASP A 109 -7.30 33.00 -3.59
N LEU A 110 -7.68 33.86 -4.51
CA LEU A 110 -9.01 34.43 -4.68
C LEU A 110 -9.91 33.49 -5.50
N ALA A 111 -11.10 33.22 -4.97
CA ALA A 111 -12.16 32.54 -5.69
C ALA A 111 -12.55 33.32 -6.96
N THR A 112 -12.68 32.61 -8.08
CA THR A 112 -13.37 33.12 -9.27
C THR A 112 -14.43 32.12 -9.74
N ASP A 113 -15.63 32.66 -9.88
CA ASP A 113 -16.93 32.02 -10.13
C ASP A 113 -17.12 31.58 -11.60
N GLY A 114 -18.04 30.65 -11.83
CA GLY A 114 -18.32 30.09 -13.15
C GLY A 114 -19.49 29.11 -13.20
N GLN A 115 -20.66 29.48 -12.67
CA GLN A 115 -21.90 28.72 -12.87
C GLN A 115 -22.39 28.83 -14.33
N THR A 116 -22.21 27.76 -15.12
CA THR A 116 -23.11 27.46 -16.24
C THR A 116 -23.66 26.04 -16.11
N SER A 117 -24.98 25.94 -16.20
CA SER A 117 -25.84 24.82 -15.80
C SER A 117 -25.96 23.77 -16.90
N ASN A 118 -25.07 22.78 -16.91
CA ASN A 118 -25.26 21.53 -17.66
C ASN A 118 -25.84 20.45 -16.73
N VAL A 119 -27.16 20.42 -16.58
CA VAL A 119 -27.85 19.50 -15.66
C VAL A 119 -27.61 18.03 -16.04
N ALA A 120 -27.67 17.68 -17.33
CA ALA A 120 -27.38 16.31 -17.80
C ALA A 120 -25.89 15.91 -17.71
N GLY A 121 -24.98 16.89 -17.84
CA GLY A 121 -23.55 16.69 -17.63
C GLY A 121 -23.19 16.53 -16.15
N ARG A 122 -23.87 17.27 -15.26
CA ARG A 122 -23.77 17.12 -13.81
C ARG A 122 -24.25 15.76 -13.34
N PHE A 123 -25.41 15.26 -13.81
CA PHE A 123 -25.89 13.93 -13.42
C PHE A 123 -24.97 12.79 -13.88
N ARG A 124 -24.39 12.88 -15.09
CA ARG A 124 -23.36 11.92 -15.52
C ARG A 124 -22.10 12.01 -14.68
N ASN A 125 -21.63 13.23 -14.36
CA ASN A 125 -20.48 13.40 -13.49
C ASN A 125 -20.75 12.90 -12.06
N GLU A 126 -21.90 13.21 -11.47
CA GLU A 126 -22.28 12.75 -10.11
C GLU A 126 -22.41 11.22 -10.04
N LEU A 127 -23.00 10.57 -11.05
CA LEU A 127 -23.05 9.09 -11.13
C LEU A 127 -21.65 8.48 -11.35
N ASN A 128 -20.78 9.16 -12.10
CA ASN A 128 -19.38 8.74 -12.31
C ASN A 128 -18.50 8.90 -11.06
N HIS A 129 -19.01 9.57 -10.01
CA HIS A 129 -18.31 9.73 -8.73
C HIS A 129 -18.93 8.87 -7.63
N LEU A 130 -19.87 7.97 -7.92
CA LEU A 130 -20.36 7.02 -6.91
C LEU A 130 -19.48 5.77 -6.87
N GLY A 131 -19.10 5.35 -5.67
CA GLY A 131 -18.24 4.20 -5.45
C GLY A 131 -18.14 3.79 -4.00
N LYS A 132 -17.20 2.90 -3.67
CA LYS A 132 -16.95 2.45 -2.30
C LYS A 132 -15.88 3.33 -1.67
N VAL A 133 -16.13 3.80 -0.45
CA VAL A 133 -15.15 4.60 0.32
C VAL A 133 -14.80 3.84 1.59
N VAL A 134 -13.54 3.45 1.69
CA VAL A 134 -13.03 2.57 2.75
C VAL A 134 -11.85 3.22 3.46
N VAL A 135 -11.86 3.25 4.79
CA VAL A 135 -10.66 3.58 5.57
C VAL A 135 -9.90 2.30 5.82
N LEU A 136 -8.71 2.16 5.22
CA LEU A 136 -7.91 0.95 5.36
C LEU A 136 -6.82 1.16 6.41
N ARG A 137 -6.84 0.30 7.42
CA ARG A 137 -5.96 0.38 8.59
C ARG A 137 -4.99 -0.79 8.58
N GLY A 138 -3.85 -0.58 9.22
CA GLY A 138 -2.83 -1.60 9.40
C GLY A 138 -1.91 -1.84 8.20
N VAL A 139 -1.94 -0.93 7.22
CA VAL A 139 -0.98 -0.89 6.11
C VAL A 139 -0.70 0.57 5.74
N SER A 140 0.54 0.88 5.35
CA SER A 140 0.89 2.21 4.85
C SER A 140 0.30 2.46 3.46
N TYR A 141 0.12 3.74 3.12
CA TYR A 141 -0.26 4.17 1.76
C TYR A 141 0.65 3.55 0.69
N LEU A 142 1.98 3.67 0.85
CA LEU A 142 2.95 3.19 -0.15
C LEU A 142 2.89 1.67 -0.31
N THR A 143 2.81 0.94 0.81
CA THR A 143 2.68 -0.52 0.79
C THR A 143 1.41 -0.94 0.08
N PHE A 144 0.27 -0.30 0.37
CA PHE A 144 -1.00 -0.65 -0.28
C PHE A 144 -1.04 -0.25 -1.75
N GLN A 145 -0.47 0.89 -2.11
CA GLN A 145 -0.30 1.30 -3.51
C GLN A 145 0.44 0.24 -4.32
N ALA A 146 1.52 -0.31 -3.78
CA ALA A 146 2.24 -1.39 -4.43
C ALA A 146 1.43 -2.69 -4.55
N ILE A 147 0.59 -3.01 -3.56
CA ILE A 147 -0.33 -4.16 -3.65
C ILE A 147 -1.34 -3.96 -4.78
N VAL A 148 -1.96 -2.78 -4.87
CA VAL A 148 -2.93 -2.47 -5.95
C VAL A 148 -2.26 -2.54 -7.32
N MET A 149 -1.06 -1.95 -7.46
CA MET A 149 -0.28 -2.04 -8.69
C MET A 149 0.07 -3.50 -9.04
N HIS A 150 0.48 -4.31 -8.06
CA HIS A 150 0.74 -5.73 -8.26
C HIS A 150 -0.49 -6.52 -8.72
N LEU A 151 -1.68 -6.21 -8.18
CA LEU A 151 -2.93 -6.84 -8.65
C LEU A 151 -3.29 -6.43 -10.08
N TYR A 152 -2.78 -5.30 -10.57
CA TYR A 152 -3.04 -4.83 -11.92
C TYR A 152 -2.02 -5.40 -12.91
N THR A 153 -0.73 -5.28 -12.60
CA THR A 153 0.35 -5.60 -13.52
C THR A 153 0.88 -7.03 -13.34
N GLY A 154 0.66 -7.63 -12.17
CA GLY A 154 1.31 -8.88 -11.76
C GLY A 154 2.75 -8.70 -11.30
N GLU A 155 3.26 -7.46 -11.28
CA GLU A 155 4.66 -7.13 -10.99
C GLU A 155 4.79 -6.41 -9.64
N ILE A 156 5.92 -6.58 -8.96
CA ILE A 156 6.25 -5.81 -7.77
C ILE A 156 7.77 -5.68 -7.63
N ASP A 157 8.21 -4.45 -7.39
CA ASP A 157 9.59 -4.13 -7.02
C ASP A 157 9.67 -3.84 -5.52
N PHE A 158 10.78 -4.20 -4.91
CA PHE A 158 11.00 -3.95 -3.49
C PHE A 158 12.11 -2.92 -3.26
N ALA A 159 11.96 -2.13 -2.20
CA ALA A 159 13.05 -1.30 -1.70
C ALA A 159 14.24 -2.18 -1.27
N PRO A 160 15.49 -1.70 -1.45
CA PRO A 160 16.67 -2.37 -0.95
C PRO A 160 16.61 -2.61 0.56
N PHE A 161 17.19 -3.72 1.01
CA PHE A 161 17.18 -4.12 2.41
C PHE A 161 18.13 -3.20 3.24
N GLY A 162 17.59 -2.54 4.28
CA GLY A 162 18.36 -1.74 5.25
C GLY A 162 17.90 -0.28 5.39
N SER A 163 17.96 0.25 6.61
CA SER A 163 17.51 1.61 6.97
C SER A 163 18.24 2.72 6.21
N LYS A 164 19.53 2.53 5.92
CA LYS A 164 20.37 3.51 5.21
C LYS A 164 20.02 3.62 3.72
N ALA A 165 19.86 2.49 3.05
CA ALA A 165 19.50 2.45 1.62
C ALA A 165 18.07 2.98 1.37
N ASN A 166 17.16 2.76 2.33
CA ASN A 166 15.80 3.30 2.27
C ASN A 166 15.78 4.82 2.51
N ARG A 167 16.75 5.40 3.24
CA ARG A 167 16.85 6.85 3.47
C ARG A 167 17.44 7.61 2.27
N GLU A 168 18.36 6.99 1.54
CA GLU A 168 18.97 7.58 0.33
C GLU A 168 18.01 7.63 -0.86
N LEU A 169 17.06 6.69 -0.98
CA LEU A 169 15.99 6.73 -1.99
C LEU A 169 14.87 7.74 -1.67
N ARG A 170 14.92 8.40 -0.50
CA ARG A 170 13.87 9.28 0.04
C ARG A 170 14.28 10.75 0.13
N THR A 171 15.36 11.15 -0.55
CA THR A 171 15.72 12.58 -0.63
C THR A 171 14.61 13.36 -1.37
N PRO A 172 14.18 14.54 -0.85
CA PRO A 172 13.08 15.32 -1.43
C PRO A 172 13.30 15.73 -2.89
N GLU A 173 14.55 15.78 -3.36
CA GLU A 173 14.92 16.14 -4.73
C GLU A 173 14.55 15.07 -5.79
N LEU A 174 14.26 13.83 -5.38
CA LEU A 174 13.80 12.76 -6.29
C LEU A 174 12.27 12.56 -6.27
N LEU A 175 11.56 13.22 -5.35
CA LEU A 175 10.09 13.14 -5.24
C LEU A 175 9.37 14.20 -6.08
N SER A 176 10.11 15.08 -6.76
CA SER A 176 9.59 16.14 -7.64
C SER A 176 9.66 15.80 -9.13
N THR A 177 10.09 14.59 -9.50
CA THR A 177 10.01 14.09 -10.89
C THR A 177 8.96 12.97 -10.99
N GLU A 178 7.75 13.40 -11.32
CA GLU A 178 6.63 12.58 -11.78
C GLU A 178 6.98 11.86 -13.10
N GLU A 179 7.74 10.76 -13.04
CA GLU A 179 7.86 9.84 -14.19
C GLU A 179 7.86 8.37 -13.70
N ASP A 180 6.79 7.64 -14.03
CA ASP A 180 6.70 6.18 -14.28
C ASP A 180 7.30 5.16 -13.29
N THR A 181 7.64 5.54 -12.05
CA THR A 181 8.24 4.59 -11.12
C THR A 181 7.18 3.83 -10.30
N ILE A 182 7.13 2.52 -10.50
CA ILE A 182 6.38 1.57 -9.65
C ILE A 182 6.78 1.81 -8.18
N PRO A 183 5.81 1.95 -7.24
CA PRO A 183 6.13 2.13 -5.83
C PRO A 183 6.99 0.96 -5.32
N ARG A 184 8.08 1.28 -4.63
CA ARG A 184 9.02 0.30 -4.07
C ARG A 184 8.85 0.20 -2.56
N PRO A 185 7.90 -0.59 -2.05
CA PRO A 185 7.70 -0.80 -0.63
C PRO A 185 8.80 -1.69 -0.06
N SER A 186 8.92 -1.68 1.26
CA SER A 186 9.73 -2.63 2.00
C SER A 186 9.17 -4.04 1.85
N PRO A 187 10.02 -5.04 1.55
CA PRO A 187 9.64 -6.45 1.55
C PRO A 187 8.92 -6.88 2.84
N LYS A 188 9.28 -6.29 3.98
CA LYS A 188 8.72 -6.63 5.30
C LYS A 188 7.27 -6.19 5.42
N SER A 189 6.98 -4.94 5.06
CA SER A 189 5.62 -4.40 5.10
C SER A 189 4.72 -5.18 4.14
N ILE A 190 5.22 -5.51 2.94
CA ILE A 190 4.46 -6.33 1.98
C ILE A 190 4.24 -7.73 2.50
N TYR A 191 5.25 -8.37 3.10
CA TYR A 191 5.07 -9.71 3.69
C TYR A 191 3.97 -9.71 4.75
N ARG A 192 3.95 -8.72 5.65
CA ARG A 192 2.91 -8.55 6.67
C ARG A 192 1.53 -8.31 6.05
N ALA A 193 1.44 -7.39 5.09
CA ALA A 193 0.18 -7.05 4.44
C ALA A 193 -0.37 -8.21 3.60
N ALA A 194 0.49 -8.94 2.89
CA ALA A 194 0.11 -10.10 2.11
C ALA A 194 -0.36 -11.27 2.99
N ASP A 195 0.20 -11.43 4.19
CA ASP A 195 -0.32 -12.35 5.20
C ASP A 195 -1.70 -11.91 5.72
N MET A 196 -1.85 -10.61 6.01
CA MET A 196 -3.11 -10.02 6.50
C MET A 196 -4.25 -10.12 5.49
N TYR A 197 -3.97 -9.95 4.20
CA TYR A 197 -4.96 -10.01 3.11
C TYR A 197 -5.10 -11.39 2.47
N ASP A 198 -4.35 -12.39 2.96
CA ASP A 198 -4.26 -13.73 2.40
C ASP A 198 -3.97 -13.73 0.89
N ILE A 199 -2.81 -13.17 0.51
CA ILE A 199 -2.30 -13.13 -0.87
C ILE A 199 -1.02 -13.99 -0.93
N PRO A 200 -1.13 -15.34 -1.06
CA PRO A 200 0.01 -16.24 -0.90
C PRO A 200 1.15 -15.96 -1.87
N LYS A 201 0.82 -15.60 -3.13
CA LYS A 201 1.84 -15.34 -4.14
C LYS A 201 2.69 -14.12 -3.79
N LEU A 202 2.04 -13.06 -3.34
CA LEU A 202 2.72 -11.83 -2.94
C LEU A 202 3.55 -12.03 -1.67
N LYS A 203 3.04 -12.83 -0.72
CA LYS A 203 3.77 -13.25 0.48
C LYS A 203 5.04 -14.02 0.14
N GLU A 204 4.99 -14.94 -0.83
CA GLU A 204 6.15 -15.68 -1.33
C GLU A 204 7.20 -14.75 -1.97
N LEU A 205 6.77 -13.82 -2.83
CA LEU A 205 7.67 -12.85 -3.47
C LEU A 205 8.38 -11.97 -2.43
N ALA A 206 7.63 -11.45 -1.46
CA ALA A 206 8.18 -10.65 -0.38
C ALA A 206 9.16 -11.46 0.49
N TYR A 207 8.83 -12.71 0.79
CA TYR A 207 9.73 -13.60 1.53
C TYR A 207 11.04 -13.86 0.78
N ALA A 208 10.98 -14.09 -0.54
CA ALA A 208 12.17 -14.26 -1.37
C ALA A 208 13.04 -13.00 -1.36
N ALA A 209 12.42 -11.82 -1.45
CA ALA A 209 13.12 -10.54 -1.37
C ALA A 209 13.80 -10.33 -0.01
N ILE A 210 13.12 -10.65 1.11
CA ILE A 210 13.72 -10.62 2.45
C ILE A 210 14.91 -11.57 2.51
N LYS A 211 14.74 -12.81 2.06
CA LYS A 211 15.79 -13.85 2.11
C LYS A 211 17.04 -13.47 1.31
N ASN A 212 16.85 -12.84 0.15
CA ASN A 212 17.95 -12.39 -0.72
C ASN A 212 18.60 -11.10 -0.22
N GLY A 213 17.86 -10.26 0.53
CA GLY A 213 18.34 -8.99 1.08
C GLY A 213 19.21 -9.10 2.33
N ILE A 214 19.13 -10.21 3.08
CA ILE A 214 19.92 -10.40 4.32
C ILE A 214 21.40 -10.61 3.99
N LYS A 215 22.23 -9.57 4.18
CA LYS A 215 23.69 -9.68 4.13
C LYS A 215 24.24 -10.15 5.47
N SER A 216 25.42 -10.76 5.49
CA SER A 216 26.06 -11.32 6.70
C SER A 216 26.30 -10.30 7.82
N CYS A 217 26.39 -9.00 7.49
CA CYS A 217 26.51 -7.90 8.46
C CYS A 217 25.16 -7.49 9.10
N ASP A 218 24.04 -7.72 8.41
CA ASP A 218 22.71 -7.30 8.86
C ASP A 218 22.05 -8.37 9.75
N VAL A 219 22.61 -9.59 9.79
CA VAL A 219 22.01 -10.75 10.50
C VAL A 219 21.82 -10.47 11.99
N LEU A 220 22.77 -9.83 12.67
CA LEU A 220 22.65 -9.59 14.11
C LEU A 220 21.64 -8.48 14.44
N GLU A 221 21.71 -7.34 13.76
CA GLU A 221 20.76 -6.24 13.99
C GLU A 221 19.32 -6.65 13.58
N GLU A 222 19.19 -7.47 12.54
CA GLU A 222 17.91 -7.93 12.04
C GLU A 222 17.32 -9.07 12.88
N THR A 223 18.11 -10.06 13.32
CA THR A 223 17.59 -11.17 14.16
C THR A 223 17.10 -10.73 15.53
N PHE A 224 17.61 -9.61 16.05
CA PHE A 224 17.13 -8.98 17.28
C PHE A 224 16.17 -7.81 17.04
N SER A 225 15.78 -7.55 15.79
CA SER A 225 14.78 -6.53 15.47
C SER A 225 13.38 -6.95 15.97
N LYS A 226 12.52 -5.96 16.19
CA LYS A 226 11.11 -6.20 16.54
C LYS A 226 10.39 -7.05 15.47
N PHE A 227 10.84 -6.96 14.21
CA PHE A 227 10.28 -7.72 13.09
C PHE A 227 10.47 -9.24 13.26
N THR A 228 11.68 -9.69 13.58
CA THR A 228 11.99 -11.12 13.79
C THR A 228 11.48 -11.66 15.11
N SER A 229 11.32 -10.80 16.14
CA SER A 229 10.72 -11.19 17.41
C SER A 229 9.25 -11.63 17.28
N ARG A 230 8.55 -11.18 16.22
CA ARG A 230 7.11 -11.45 16.01
C ARG A 230 6.83 -12.54 15.00
N VAL A 231 7.69 -12.67 13.99
CA VAL A 231 7.67 -13.81 13.06
C VAL A 231 8.41 -14.96 13.75
N SER A 232 7.68 -15.77 14.51
CA SER A 232 8.19 -16.72 15.49
C SER A 232 9.39 -17.56 15.01
N ILE A 233 10.26 -17.87 15.98
CA ILE A 233 11.52 -18.65 16.00
C ILE A 233 11.66 -19.82 14.96
N ALA A 234 10.58 -20.37 14.40
CA ALA A 234 10.59 -21.27 13.25
C ALA A 234 11.28 -20.67 11.99
N PHE A 235 11.30 -19.34 11.87
CA PHE A 235 11.95 -18.62 10.76
C PHE A 235 13.49 -18.77 10.75
N ILE A 236 14.11 -18.95 11.92
CA ILE A 236 15.57 -19.10 12.04
C ILE A 236 15.99 -20.56 11.85
N GLU A 237 15.18 -21.53 12.28
CA GLU A 237 15.47 -22.96 12.13
C GLU A 237 15.44 -23.41 10.67
N SER A 238 14.48 -22.95 9.86
CA SER A 238 14.41 -23.30 8.43
C SER A 238 15.59 -22.73 7.62
N ALA A 239 16.04 -21.52 7.94
CA ALA A 239 17.21 -20.89 7.32
C ALA A 239 18.53 -21.57 7.76
N ARG A 240 18.60 -22.07 9.00
CA ARG A 240 19.73 -22.88 9.49
C ARG A 240 19.78 -24.24 8.78
N TYR A 241 18.65 -24.95 8.68
CA TYR A 241 18.56 -26.27 8.03
C TYR A 241 19.02 -26.24 6.56
N SER A 242 18.68 -25.19 5.80
CA SER A 242 19.10 -25.04 4.40
C SER A 242 20.60 -24.77 4.24
N ARG A 243 21.27 -24.13 5.21
CA ARG A 243 22.72 -23.85 5.15
C ARG A 243 23.55 -25.07 5.56
N THR A 244 23.10 -25.88 6.50
CA THR A 244 23.74 -27.17 6.83
C THR A 244 23.58 -28.18 5.71
N ALA A 245 22.38 -28.32 5.13
CA ALA A 245 22.13 -29.25 4.02
C ALA A 245 22.99 -28.94 2.77
N LYS A 246 23.24 -27.66 2.45
CA LYS A 246 24.13 -27.27 1.34
C LYS A 246 25.61 -27.49 1.66
N ARG A 247 26.02 -27.49 2.94
CA ARG A 247 27.40 -27.78 3.35
C ARG A 247 27.69 -29.28 3.38
N GLU A 248 26.73 -30.11 3.79
CA GLU A 248 26.92 -31.57 3.81
C GLU A 248 26.99 -32.17 2.41
N ILE A 249 26.24 -31.63 1.43
CA ILE A 249 26.31 -32.06 0.03
C ILE A 249 27.64 -31.63 -0.64
N ALA A 250 28.27 -30.56 -0.16
CA ALA A 250 29.55 -30.07 -0.68
C ALA A 250 30.79 -30.78 -0.09
N ILE A 251 30.63 -31.54 0.99
CA ILE A 251 31.72 -32.30 1.64
C ILE A 251 31.80 -33.75 1.09
N PHE A 252 30.79 -34.20 0.35
CA PHE A 252 30.72 -35.55 -0.25
C PHE A 252 30.88 -35.57 -1.79
N ARG A 253 31.48 -34.54 -2.39
CA ARG A 253 31.92 -34.53 -3.80
C ARG A 253 33.42 -34.29 -3.89
#